data_AF-A0A8K0KDM2-F1
#
_entry.id   AF-A0A8K0KDM2-F1
#
_cell.length_a   1.000
_cell.length_b   1.000
_cell.length_c   1.000
_cell.angle_alpha   90.00
_cell.angle_beta   90.00
_cell.angle_gamma   90.00
#
_symmetry.space_group_name_H-M   'P 1'
#
loop_
_entity.id
_entity.type
_entity.pdbx_description
1 polymer ?
#
loop_
_entity_poly.entity_id
_entity_poly.type
_entity_poly.pdbx_seq_one_letter_code
_entity_poly.pdbx_strand_id
1 'polypeptide(L)' 'MDRFYESSFSRKMECRLCVESAKRAKDSLNGADIYSGCCTLKIEYAKPSKLNVYKNDAESWDYSNPNL' A
#
# COMPACT_ATOMS: atom_id res chain seq x y z
N MET A 1 -3.08 8.49 -0.69
CA MET A 1 -2.37 7.21 -0.91
C MET A 1 -1.09 7.63 -1.56
N ASP A 2 0.03 7.57 -0.85
CA ASP A 2 1.11 8.50 -1.18
C ASP A 2 2.30 7.80 -1.81
N ARG A 3 2.62 6.59 -1.36
CA ARG A 3 3.69 5.77 -1.93
C ARG A 3 3.33 4.30 -1.96
N PHE A 4 3.73 3.66 -3.04
CA PHE A 4 3.57 2.24 -3.28
C PHE A 4 4.93 1.58 -3.52
N TYR A 5 5.15 0.39 -2.96
CA TYR A 5 6.33 -0.43 -3.22
C TYR A 5 6.03 -1.92 -3.10
N GLU A 6 6.47 -2.68 -4.09
CA GLU A 6 6.38 -4.12 -4.13
C GLU A 6 7.67 -4.75 -3.60
N SER A 7 7.54 -5.66 -2.64
CA SER A 7 8.64 -6.41 -2.08
C SER A 7 8.29 -7.89 -2.14
N SER A 8 8.92 -8.62 -3.05
CA SER A 8 8.97 -10.10 -3.06
C SER A 8 7.62 -10.82 -2.90
N PHE A 9 6.51 -10.22 -3.38
CA PHE A 9 5.09 -10.69 -3.29
C PHE A 9 4.17 -9.92 -2.31
N SER A 10 4.64 -8.86 -1.65
CA SER A 10 3.79 -8.00 -0.81
C SER A 10 3.84 -6.55 -1.25
N ARG A 11 2.65 -5.97 -1.43
CA ARG A 11 2.40 -4.59 -1.79
C ARG A 11 2.35 -3.75 -0.52
N LYS A 12 3.30 -2.83 -0.34
CA LYS A 12 3.34 -1.89 0.78
C LYS A 12 2.81 -0.55 0.32
N MET A 13 1.92 0.03 1.13
CA MET A 13 1.35 1.34 0.85
C MET A 13 1.58 2.27 2.05
N GLU A 14 2.08 3.47 1.79
CA GLU A 14 2.24 4.51 2.79
C GLU A 14 1.04 5.48 2.75
N CYS A 15 0.47 5.75 3.93
CA CYS A 15 -0.53 6.78 4.13
C CYS A 15 0.05 7.86 5.05
N ARG A 16 0.37 9.05 4.49
CA ARG A 16 0.85 10.21 5.25
C ARG A 16 -0.27 11.03 5.89
N LEU A 17 -1.50 10.89 5.40
CA LEU A 17 -2.58 11.80 5.75
C LEU A 17 -3.19 11.57 7.14
N CYS A 18 -3.20 10.33 7.67
CA CYS A 18 -3.62 10.03 9.05
C CYS A 18 -3.59 8.50 9.35
N VAL A 19 -3.20 8.10 10.56
CA VAL A 19 -3.23 6.69 11.03
C VAL A 19 -4.64 6.09 11.01
N GLU A 20 -5.68 6.88 11.30
CA GLU A 20 -7.07 6.44 11.27
C GLU A 20 -7.53 6.09 9.85
N SER A 21 -7.05 6.81 8.83
CA SER A 21 -7.33 6.44 7.43
C SER A 21 -6.75 5.07 7.10
N ALA A 22 -5.53 4.78 7.56
CA ALA A 22 -4.92 3.46 7.39
C ALA A 22 -5.66 2.37 8.17
N LYS A 23 -6.13 2.67 9.39
CA LYS A 23 -6.94 1.74 10.19
C LYS A 23 -8.26 1.41 9.52
N ARG A 24 -9.00 2.42 9.08
CA ARG A 24 -10.28 2.24 8.38
C ARG A 24 -10.12 1.47 7.06
N ALA A 25 -9.06 1.78 6.30
CA ALA A 25 -8.74 1.06 5.07
C ALA A 25 -8.43 -0.42 5.36
N LYS A 26 -7.59 -0.70 6.36
CA LYS A 26 -7.31 -2.08 6.80
C LYS A 26 -8.59 -2.81 7.21
N ASP A 27 -9.43 -2.21 8.05
CA ASP A 27 -10.65 -2.86 8.54
C ASP A 27 -11.67 -3.11 7.43
N SER A 28 -11.71 -2.26 6.40
CA SER A 28 -12.63 -2.41 5.26
C SER A 28 -12.13 -3.39 4.19
N LEU A 29 -10.81 -3.51 4.02
CA LEU A 29 -10.19 -4.25 2.91
C LEU A 29 -9.54 -5.56 3.33
N ASN A 30 -9.23 -5.75 4.61
CA ASN A 30 -8.63 -7.00 5.09
C ASN A 30 -9.65 -8.13 5.05
N GLY A 31 -9.35 -9.19 4.30
CA GLY A 31 -10.26 -10.31 4.05
C GLY A 31 -11.25 -10.05 2.91
N ALA A 32 -11.15 -8.92 2.21
CA ALA A 32 -11.95 -8.66 1.03
C ALA A 32 -11.33 -9.32 -0.21
N ASP A 33 -12.17 -9.86 -1.08
CA ASP A 33 -11.73 -10.40 -2.36
C ASP A 33 -11.69 -9.29 -3.42
N ILE A 34 -10.58 -9.14 -4.14
CA ILE A 34 -10.48 -8.19 -5.26
C ILE A 34 -11.44 -8.61 -6.38
N TYR A 35 -11.56 -9.92 -6.59
CA TYR A 35 -12.46 -10.52 -7.57
C TYR A 35 -13.32 -11.57 -6.87
N SER A 36 -14.61 -11.65 -7.19
CA SER A 36 -15.51 -12.61 -6.55
C SER A 36 -14.96 -14.04 -6.60
N GLY A 37 -14.56 -14.57 -5.44
CA GLY A 37 -13.99 -15.92 -5.31
C GLY A 37 -12.50 -16.07 -5.64
N CYS A 38 -11.73 -14.97 -5.78
CA CYS A 38 -10.28 -15.03 -6.00
C CYS A 38 -9.55 -13.78 -5.46
N CYS A 39 -8.30 -13.94 -5.03
CA CYS A 39 -7.43 -12.86 -4.54
C CYS A 39 -7.93 -12.16 -3.25
N THR A 40 -8.10 -12.93 -2.18
CA THR A 40 -8.37 -12.38 -0.84
C THR A 40 -7.20 -11.51 -0.36
N LEU A 41 -7.48 -10.25 -0.05
CA LEU A 41 -6.52 -9.29 0.46
C LEU A 41 -6.18 -9.59 1.92
N LYS A 42 -4.89 -9.76 2.22
CA LYS A 42 -4.39 -9.79 3.59
C LYS A 42 -3.63 -8.49 3.87
N ILE A 43 -4.11 -7.69 4.81
CA ILE A 43 -3.53 -6.38 5.13
C ILE A 43 -2.95 -6.39 6.54
N GLU A 44 -1.64 -6.19 6.62
CA GLU A 44 -0.89 -6.16 7.86
C GLU A 44 -0.10 -4.85 7.97
N TYR A 45 0.10 -4.37 9.20
CA TYR A 45 0.93 -3.20 9.43
C TYR A 45 2.41 -3.56 9.23
N ALA A 46 3.08 -2.79 8.37
CA ALA A 46 4.51 -2.93 8.17
C ALA A 46 5.30 -2.34 9.36
N LYS A 47 6.45 -2.94 9.69
CA LYS A 47 7.38 -2.42 10.71
C LYS A 47 7.92 -1.01 10.40
N PRO A 48 8.35 -0.69 9.16
CA PRO A 48 8.82 0.66 8.84
C PRO A 48 7.66 1.65 8.70
N SER A 49 7.79 2.81 9.35
CA SER A 49 6.83 3.92 9.29
C SER A 49 6.94 4.78 8.03
N LYS A 50 8.06 4.69 7.30
CA LYS A 50 8.30 5.40 6.05
C LYS A 50 8.77 4.46 4.95
N LEU A 51 8.23 4.67 3.76
CA LEU A 51 8.52 3.90 2.57
C LEU A 51 9.37 4.75 1.61
N ASN A 52 10.49 4.20 1.15
CA ASN A 52 11.40 4.87 0.23
C ASN A 52 11.17 4.32 -1.19
N VAL A 53 10.76 5.20 -2.09
CA VAL A 53 10.64 4.93 -3.53
C VAL A 53 11.80 5.64 -4.22
N TYR A 54 12.54 4.93 -5.08
CA TYR A 54 13.73 5.46 -5.76
C TYR A 54 13.48 5.83 -7.22
N LYS A 55 12.44 5.27 -7.83
CA LYS A 55 12.02 5.47 -9.21
C LYS A 55 10.53 5.17 -9.34
N ASN A 56 9.84 5.83 -10.26
CA ASN A 56 8.45 5.52 -10.58
C ASN A 56 8.39 4.45 -11.68
N ASP A 57 8.01 3.23 -11.32
CA ASP A 57 7.84 2.09 -12.21
C ASP A 57 6.64 1.20 -11.82
N ALA A 58 6.49 0.04 -12.46
CA ALA A 58 5.39 -0.88 -12.19
C ALA A 58 5.43 -1.50 -10.78
N GLU A 59 6.61 -1.51 -10.15
CA GLU A 59 6.87 -2.13 -8.84
C GLU A 59 6.81 -1.09 -7.70
N SER A 60 7.07 0.18 -8.00
CA SER A 60 7.08 1.25 -7.01
C SER A 60 6.68 2.59 -7.59
N TRP A 61 5.88 3.36 -6.85
CA TRP A 61 5.34 4.62 -7.33
C TRP A 61 5.19 5.63 -6.19
N ASP A 62 5.65 6.86 -6.41
CA ASP A 62 5.45 7.98 -5.49
C ASP A 62 4.43 8.97 -6.08
N TYR A 63 3.23 8.99 -5.49
CA TYR A 63 2.14 9.88 -5.91
C TYR A 63 2.37 11.34 -5.49
N SER A 64 3.36 11.62 -4.64
CA SER A 64 3.73 13.00 -4.27
C SER A 64 4.81 13.61 -5.15
N ASN A 65 5.57 12.77 -5.87
CA ASN A 65 6.57 13.24 -6.81
C ASN A 65 6.45 12.49 -8.16
N PRO A 66 5.63 13.00 -9.09
CA PRO A 66 5.42 12.35 -10.39
C PRO A 66 6.64 12.40 -11.32
N ASN A 67 7.67 13.19 -11.00
CA ASN A 67 8.89 13.33 -11.81
C ASN A 67 10.06 12.46 -11.31
N LEU A 68 9.78 11.45 -10.48
CA LEU A 68 10.77 10.54 -9.90
C LEU A 68 11.26 9.48 -10.89
#